data_AF-A0A9X3L9K2-F1
#
_entry.id   AF-A0A9X3L9K2-F1
#
_cell.length_a   1.000
_cell.length_b   1.000
_cell.length_c   1.000
_cell.angle_alpha   90.00
_cell.angle_beta   90.00
_cell.angle_gamma   90.00
#
_symmetry.space_group_name_H-M   'P 1'
#
loop_
_entity.id
_entity.type
_entity.pdbx_description
1 polymer ?
#
loop_
_entity_poly.entity_id
_entity_poly.type
_entity_poly.pdbx_seq_one_letter_code
_entity_poly.pdbx_strand_id
1 'polypeptide(L)'
;MKNFIGKILIGLSIVIAYVNLQSLPENILTYILIIILVSFPLYIIGHRLRRTLIIFKEKVIIWSFAYAFVALLIPLLFFSYTQYEQLKSDTFNEHFILFESTSSVNGEGISLGFMLFLILFVSIRIFSSDIRRKWIPNLLILITLIAYSTSLYVLWEDYRGIHADRGLVTNKWNGFEESIPWENVSRIYIDPYVHYASLSNTSDETHISWTMVIESSSNKDMLYRFQNLSENDLHIGNQIKEIAKDNNIPFIVNRMTEDERKWYEFELDLEKLPKTDFHVFFQFK
;
A
#
# COMPACT_ATOMS: atom_id res chain seq x y z
N MET A 1 8.99 -34.28 -26.71
CA MET A 1 8.89 -32.98 -27.41
C MET A 1 7.54 -32.27 -27.20
N LYS A 2 6.39 -32.83 -27.59
CA LYS A 2 5.05 -32.20 -27.41
C LYS A 2 4.76 -31.76 -25.96
N ASN A 3 5.10 -32.60 -24.97
CA ASN A 3 4.92 -32.26 -23.55
C ASN A 3 5.80 -31.09 -23.08
N PHE A 4 7.00 -30.94 -23.64
CA PHE A 4 7.93 -29.87 -23.30
C PHE A 4 7.45 -28.55 -23.90
N ILE A 5 7.09 -28.55 -25.19
CA ILE A 5 6.49 -27.40 -25.89
C ILE A 5 5.24 -26.93 -25.16
N GLY A 6 4.35 -27.84 -24.75
CA GLY A 6 3.15 -27.46 -24.02
C GLY A 6 3.40 -26.83 -22.65
N LYS A 7 4.50 -27.19 -21.95
CA LYS A 7 4.89 -26.50 -20.70
C LYS A 7 5.38 -25.08 -20.99
N ILE A 8 6.17 -24.91 -22.06
CA ILE A 8 6.66 -23.60 -22.50
C ILE A 8 5.48 -22.69 -22.84
N LEU A 9 4.49 -23.17 -23.60
CA LEU A 9 3.31 -22.37 -23.96
C LEU A 9 2.50 -21.92 -22.74
N ILE A 10 2.34 -22.78 -21.74
CA ILE A 10 1.68 -22.42 -20.48
C ILE A 10 2.47 -21.34 -19.74
N GLY A 11 3.80 -21.49 -19.64
CA GLY A 11 4.66 -20.50 -19.01
C GLY A 11 4.63 -19.16 -19.75
N LEU A 12 4.76 -19.19 -21.07
CA LEU A 12 4.70 -18.01 -21.94
C LEU A 12 3.37 -17.27 -21.79
N SER A 13 2.25 -18.01 -21.74
CA SER A 13 0.93 -17.44 -21.48
C SER A 13 0.91 -16.65 -20.16
N ILE A 14 1.36 -17.26 -19.07
CA ILE A 14 1.42 -16.58 -17.77
C ILE A 14 2.31 -15.32 -17.86
N VAL A 15 3.50 -15.43 -18.44
CA VAL A 15 4.41 -14.29 -18.63
C VAL A 15 3.75 -13.17 -19.44
N ILE A 16 3.08 -13.48 -20.55
CA ILE A 16 2.36 -12.49 -21.36
C ILE A 16 1.27 -11.80 -20.52
N ALA A 17 0.51 -12.56 -19.73
CA ALA A 17 -0.53 -11.97 -18.87
C ALA A 17 0.06 -11.00 -17.85
N TYR A 18 1.18 -11.36 -17.20
CA TYR A 18 1.85 -10.51 -16.21
C TYR A 18 2.54 -9.30 -16.83
N VAL A 19 3.24 -9.45 -17.96
CA VAL A 19 3.86 -8.31 -18.67
C VAL A 19 2.78 -7.30 -19.08
N ASN A 20 1.62 -7.80 -19.50
CA ASN A 20 0.52 -6.95 -19.91
C ASN A 20 -0.16 -6.18 -18.76
N LEU A 21 0.12 -6.52 -17.49
CA LEU A 21 -0.41 -5.77 -16.34
C LEU A 21 -0.03 -4.30 -16.37
N GLN A 22 1.10 -3.95 -16.98
CA GLN A 22 1.53 -2.57 -17.14
C GLN A 22 0.52 -1.72 -17.93
N SER A 23 -0.26 -2.34 -18.83
CA SER A 23 -1.31 -1.65 -19.60
C SER A 23 -2.61 -1.44 -18.82
N LEU A 24 -2.77 -2.07 -17.66
CA LEU A 24 -4.03 -2.10 -16.91
C LEU A 24 -4.45 -0.70 -16.39
N PRO A 25 -3.56 0.15 -15.85
CA PRO A 25 -3.91 1.51 -15.44
C PRO A 25 -4.37 2.39 -16.60
N GLU A 26 -3.75 2.25 -17.77
CA GLU A 26 -4.02 3.10 -18.94
C GLU A 26 -5.23 2.62 -19.75
N ASN A 27 -5.38 1.29 -19.91
CA ASN A 27 -6.40 0.71 -20.78
C ASN A 27 -6.76 -0.74 -20.39
N ILE A 28 -7.70 -0.87 -19.45
CA ILE A 28 -8.27 -2.14 -18.98
C ILE A 28 -8.81 -3.00 -20.13
N LEU A 29 -9.37 -2.39 -21.17
CA LEU A 29 -9.93 -3.13 -22.31
C LEU A 29 -8.82 -3.81 -23.13
N THR A 30 -7.72 -3.13 -23.37
CA THR A 30 -6.53 -3.70 -24.04
C THR A 30 -5.96 -4.85 -23.21
N TYR A 31 -5.90 -4.67 -21.88
CA TYR A 31 -5.48 -5.73 -20.96
C TYR A 31 -6.31 -7.02 -21.13
N ILE A 32 -7.64 -6.88 -21.06
CA ILE A 32 -8.59 -7.99 -21.17
C ILE A 32 -8.50 -8.65 -22.55
N LEU A 33 -8.42 -7.87 -23.63
CA LEU A 33 -8.36 -8.39 -25.00
C LEU A 33 -7.11 -9.24 -25.24
N ILE A 34 -5.93 -8.78 -24.79
CA ILE A 34 -4.69 -9.55 -24.93
C ILE A 34 -4.78 -10.87 -24.14
N ILE A 35 -5.39 -10.85 -22.96
CA ILE A 35 -5.60 -12.08 -22.19
C ILE A 35 -6.52 -13.05 -22.94
N ILE A 36 -7.65 -12.59 -23.46
CA ILE A 36 -8.63 -13.46 -24.13
C ILE A 36 -8.12 -13.96 -25.49
N LEU A 37 -7.46 -13.11 -26.27
CA LEU A 37 -7.12 -13.39 -27.68
C LEU A 37 -5.73 -14.00 -27.85
N VAL A 38 -4.79 -13.72 -26.94
CA VAL A 38 -3.40 -14.18 -27.07
C VAL A 38 -3.07 -15.15 -25.95
N SER A 39 -3.19 -14.69 -24.71
CA SER A 39 -2.62 -15.42 -23.59
C SER A 39 -3.42 -16.69 -23.23
N PHE A 40 -4.75 -16.60 -23.14
CA PHE A 40 -5.61 -17.72 -22.83
C PHE A 40 -5.57 -18.84 -23.89
N PRO A 41 -5.61 -18.55 -25.21
CA PRO A 41 -5.44 -19.57 -26.24
C PRO A 41 -4.11 -20.32 -26.11
N LEU A 42 -3.00 -19.62 -25.85
CA LEU A 42 -1.69 -20.25 -25.63
C LEU A 42 -1.71 -21.23 -24.45
N TYR A 43 -2.36 -20.84 -23.35
CA TYR A 43 -2.53 -21.69 -22.18
C TYR A 43 -3.33 -22.97 -22.49
N ILE A 44 -4.46 -22.83 -23.20
CA ILE A 44 -5.32 -23.95 -23.57
C ILE A 44 -4.64 -24.89 -24.56
N ILE A 45 -3.96 -24.36 -25.59
CA ILE A 45 -3.14 -25.14 -26.54
C ILE A 45 -2.04 -25.89 -25.79
N GLY A 46 -1.37 -25.24 -24.84
CA GLY A 46 -0.32 -25.84 -24.03
C GLY A 46 -0.81 -27.07 -23.23
N HIS A 47 -1.98 -26.99 -22.60
CA HIS A 47 -2.61 -28.14 -21.93
C HIS A 47 -3.06 -29.22 -22.91
N ARG A 48 -3.60 -28.83 -24.07
CA ARG A 48 -4.04 -29.78 -25.11
C ARG A 48 -2.88 -30.61 -25.66
N LEU A 49 -1.70 -30.02 -25.83
CA LEU A 49 -0.50 -30.72 -26.30
C LEU A 49 0.08 -31.70 -25.28
N ARG A 50 -0.18 -31.48 -23.98
CA ARG A 50 0.34 -32.29 -22.88
C ARG A 50 -0.53 -33.48 -22.51
N ARG A 51 -1.80 -33.46 -22.90
CA ARG A 51 -2.82 -34.39 -22.42
C ARG A 51 -3.58 -35.02 -23.58
N THR A 52 -4.14 -36.21 -23.32
CA THR A 52 -5.06 -36.85 -24.27
C THR A 52 -6.33 -36.01 -24.41
N LEU A 53 -7.04 -36.16 -25.53
CA LEU A 53 -8.26 -35.39 -25.80
C LEU A 53 -9.35 -35.66 -24.75
N ILE A 54 -9.40 -36.88 -24.21
CA ILE A 54 -10.33 -37.29 -23.14
C ILE A 54 -10.08 -36.46 -21.88
N ILE A 55 -8.84 -36.51 -21.36
CA ILE A 55 -8.46 -35.76 -20.14
C ILE A 55 -8.62 -34.25 -20.37
N PHE A 56 -8.30 -33.76 -21.56
CA PHE A 56 -8.46 -32.35 -21.91
C PHE A 56 -9.92 -31.90 -21.81
N LYS A 57 -10.86 -32.64 -22.43
CA LYS A 57 -12.28 -32.31 -22.37
C LYS A 57 -12.84 -32.32 -20.94
N GLU A 58 -12.38 -33.24 -20.11
CA GLU A 58 -12.82 -33.35 -18.71
C GLU A 58 -12.31 -32.20 -17.83
N LYS A 59 -11.09 -31.69 -18.09
CA LYS A 59 -10.40 -30.74 -17.21
C LYS A 59 -10.33 -29.32 -17.74
N VAL A 60 -10.66 -29.06 -19.02
CA VAL A 60 -10.54 -27.74 -19.65
C VAL A 60 -11.27 -26.66 -18.86
N ILE A 61 -12.47 -26.95 -18.34
CA ILE A 61 -13.26 -25.99 -17.56
C ILE A 61 -12.51 -25.57 -16.29
N ILE A 62 -11.96 -26.53 -15.55
CA ILE A 62 -11.19 -26.25 -14.32
C ILE A 62 -9.93 -25.46 -14.63
N TRP A 63 -9.22 -25.80 -15.71
CA TRP A 63 -8.04 -25.06 -16.15
C TRP A 63 -8.38 -23.64 -16.58
N SER A 64 -9.52 -23.42 -17.24
CA SER A 64 -9.98 -22.07 -17.60
C SER A 64 -10.29 -21.24 -16.37
N PHE A 65 -10.96 -21.80 -15.36
CA PHE A 65 -11.21 -21.10 -14.09
C PHE A 65 -9.92 -20.78 -13.34
N ALA A 66 -8.97 -21.73 -13.27
CA ALA A 66 -7.66 -21.49 -12.66
C ALA A 66 -6.89 -20.38 -13.38
N TYR A 67 -6.96 -20.36 -14.70
CA TYR A 67 -6.32 -19.33 -15.50
C TYR A 67 -6.96 -17.95 -15.29
N ALA A 68 -8.29 -17.84 -15.37
CA ALA A 68 -9.00 -16.59 -15.11
C ALA A 68 -8.73 -16.07 -13.69
N PHE A 69 -8.64 -16.96 -12.70
CA PHE A 69 -8.29 -16.59 -11.34
C PHE A 69 -6.88 -15.96 -11.25
N VAL A 70 -5.88 -16.60 -11.83
CA VAL A 70 -4.48 -16.13 -11.76
C VAL A 70 -4.23 -14.92 -12.65
N ALA A 71 -4.73 -14.94 -13.89
CA ALA A 71 -4.45 -13.92 -14.90
C ALA A 71 -5.42 -12.73 -14.88
N LEU A 72 -6.60 -12.83 -14.25
CA LEU A 72 -7.55 -11.72 -14.17
C LEU A 72 -7.87 -11.34 -12.73
N LEU A 73 -8.38 -12.28 -11.92
CA LEU A 73 -8.92 -11.92 -10.60
C LEU A 73 -7.83 -11.38 -9.66
N ILE A 74 -6.69 -12.07 -9.52
CA ILE A 74 -5.61 -11.63 -8.63
C ILE A 74 -5.12 -10.22 -9.05
N PRO A 75 -4.71 -9.99 -10.30
CA PRO A 75 -4.38 -8.64 -10.79
C PRO A 75 -5.41 -7.56 -10.50
N LEU A 76 -6.69 -7.83 -10.80
CA LEU A 76 -7.76 -6.85 -10.62
C LEU A 76 -7.99 -6.50 -9.16
N LEU A 77 -7.85 -7.48 -8.25
CA LEU A 77 -7.94 -7.23 -6.81
C LEU A 77 -6.82 -6.30 -6.34
N PHE A 78 -5.56 -6.60 -6.68
CA PHE A 78 -4.44 -5.73 -6.35
C PHE A 78 -4.58 -4.34 -6.97
N PHE A 79 -4.96 -4.27 -8.24
CA PHE A 79 -5.23 -3.00 -8.90
C PHE A 79 -6.32 -2.21 -8.17
N SER A 80 -7.45 -2.83 -7.83
CA SER A 80 -8.55 -2.17 -7.12
C SER A 80 -8.12 -1.61 -5.77
N TYR A 81 -7.29 -2.34 -5.02
CA TYR A 81 -6.76 -1.90 -3.74
C TYR A 81 -5.80 -0.72 -3.92
N THR A 82 -4.83 -0.83 -4.84
CA THR A 82 -3.86 0.26 -5.09
C THR A 82 -4.52 1.53 -5.61
N GLN A 83 -5.50 1.41 -6.51
CA GLN A 83 -6.24 2.55 -7.04
C GLN A 83 -7.15 3.18 -5.99
N TYR A 84 -7.72 2.38 -5.09
CA TYR A 84 -8.49 2.90 -3.97
C TYR A 84 -7.63 3.80 -3.07
N GLU A 85 -6.45 3.33 -2.65
CA GLU A 85 -5.54 4.11 -1.81
C GLU A 85 -5.07 5.38 -2.52
N GLN A 86 -4.73 5.26 -3.82
CA GLN A 86 -4.33 6.40 -4.63
C GLN A 86 -5.47 7.43 -4.76
N LEU A 87 -6.67 6.99 -5.16
CA LEU A 87 -7.83 7.87 -5.33
C LEU A 87 -8.18 8.59 -4.01
N LYS A 88 -8.09 7.87 -2.90
CA LYS A 88 -8.32 8.44 -1.57
C LYS A 88 -7.27 9.50 -1.25
N SER A 89 -6.00 9.19 -1.45
CA SER A 89 -4.91 10.16 -1.29
C SER A 89 -5.16 11.39 -2.14
N ASP A 90 -5.36 11.24 -3.46
CA ASP A 90 -5.56 12.35 -4.39
C ASP A 90 -6.77 13.22 -4.02
N THR A 91 -7.86 12.62 -3.51
CA THR A 91 -9.07 13.35 -3.11
C THR A 91 -8.83 14.27 -1.90
N PHE A 92 -8.06 13.80 -0.91
CA PHE A 92 -7.90 14.51 0.35
C PHE A 92 -6.60 15.32 0.42
N ASN A 93 -5.54 14.92 -0.27
CA ASN A 93 -4.20 15.50 -0.15
C ASN A 93 -4.16 17.00 -0.50
N GLU A 94 -5.01 17.48 -1.41
CA GLU A 94 -5.11 18.93 -1.72
C GLU A 94 -5.57 19.78 -0.53
N HIS A 95 -6.21 19.17 0.48
CA HIS A 95 -6.76 19.84 1.65
C HIS A 95 -5.88 19.74 2.89
N PHE A 96 -4.78 18.99 2.83
CA PHE A 96 -3.90 18.73 3.96
C PHE A 96 -2.44 19.02 3.61
N ILE A 97 -1.68 19.48 4.60
CA ILE A 97 -0.22 19.60 4.51
C ILE A 97 0.42 18.21 4.57
N LEU A 98 -0.17 17.33 5.38
CA LEU A 98 0.20 15.93 5.50
C LEU A 98 -1.08 15.12 5.65
N PHE A 99 -1.24 14.10 4.82
CA PHE A 99 -2.40 13.21 4.82
C PHE A 99 -1.95 11.76 5.03
N GLU A 100 -2.64 11.05 5.92
CA GLU A 100 -2.52 9.61 6.08
C GLU A 100 -3.88 8.95 5.87
N SER A 101 -3.90 7.88 5.06
CA SER A 101 -5.13 7.22 4.61
C SER A 101 -5.82 6.36 5.67
N THR A 102 -5.35 6.37 6.93
CA THR A 102 -6.05 5.78 8.06
C THR A 102 -5.84 6.62 9.31
N SER A 103 -6.84 6.61 10.21
CA SER A 103 -6.68 7.22 11.53
C SER A 103 -5.91 6.32 12.51
N SER A 104 -5.64 5.05 12.15
CA SER A 104 -5.08 4.05 13.05
C SER A 104 -4.00 3.21 12.39
N VAL A 105 -2.90 2.96 13.11
CA VAL A 105 -1.76 2.14 12.66
C VAL A 105 -2.17 0.73 12.18
N ASN A 106 -3.32 0.21 12.63
CA ASN A 106 -3.82 -1.12 12.25
C ASN A 106 -4.91 -1.09 11.16
N GLY A 107 -5.41 0.08 10.78
CA GLY A 107 -6.50 0.23 9.79
C GLY A 107 -6.05 -0.07 8.37
N GLU A 108 -4.82 0.32 8.03
CA GLU A 108 -4.15 0.12 6.73
C GLU A 108 -4.15 -1.34 6.22
N GLY A 109 -4.26 -2.32 7.13
CA GLY A 109 -4.16 -3.75 6.78
C GLY A 109 -5.48 -4.50 6.63
N ILE A 110 -6.63 -3.90 6.98
CA ILE A 110 -7.90 -4.66 7.08
C ILE A 110 -8.42 -5.05 5.69
N SER A 111 -8.51 -4.10 4.77
CA SER A 111 -8.95 -4.33 3.38
C SER A 111 -8.00 -5.27 2.66
N LEU A 112 -6.68 -5.09 2.84
CA LEU A 112 -5.65 -6.00 2.35
C LEU A 112 -5.85 -7.42 2.90
N GLY A 113 -6.13 -7.56 4.19
CA GLY A 113 -6.42 -8.84 4.84
C GLY A 113 -7.61 -9.56 4.21
N PHE A 114 -8.73 -8.86 4.00
CA PHE A 114 -9.89 -9.44 3.31
C PHE A 114 -9.60 -9.81 1.86
N MET A 115 -8.83 -9.00 1.13
CA MET A 115 -8.38 -9.32 -0.21
C MET A 115 -7.56 -10.63 -0.24
N LEU A 116 -6.60 -10.78 0.67
CA LEU A 116 -5.77 -12.00 0.77
C LEU A 116 -6.60 -13.22 1.16
N PHE A 117 -7.56 -13.09 2.07
CA PHE A 117 -8.50 -14.18 2.39
C PHE A 117 -9.37 -14.57 1.19
N LEU A 118 -9.79 -13.60 0.38
CA LEU A 118 -10.56 -13.87 -0.84
C LEU A 118 -9.73 -14.69 -1.84
N ILE A 119 -8.47 -14.29 -2.07
CA ILE A 119 -7.52 -15.03 -2.92
C ILE A 119 -7.34 -16.46 -2.37
N LEU A 120 -7.17 -16.62 -1.06
CA LEU A 120 -7.02 -17.91 -0.42
C LEU A 120 -8.26 -18.80 -0.62
N PHE A 121 -9.46 -18.31 -0.34
CA PHE A 121 -10.68 -19.12 -0.44
C PHE A 121 -11.03 -19.49 -1.88
N VAL A 122 -10.80 -18.58 -2.84
CA VAL A 122 -10.95 -18.89 -4.27
C VAL A 122 -9.92 -19.93 -4.71
N SER A 123 -8.67 -19.82 -4.24
CA SER A 123 -7.62 -20.82 -4.51
C SER A 123 -8.03 -22.21 -3.99
N ILE A 124 -8.48 -22.29 -2.73
CA ILE A 124 -8.98 -23.53 -2.12
C ILE A 124 -10.14 -24.10 -2.97
N ARG A 125 -11.06 -23.25 -3.44
CA ARG A 125 -12.21 -23.67 -4.23
C ARG A 125 -11.84 -24.23 -5.61
N ILE A 126 -10.83 -23.68 -6.25
CA ILE A 126 -10.41 -24.03 -7.61
C ILE A 126 -9.47 -25.24 -7.59
N PHE A 127 -8.49 -25.27 -6.68
CA PHE A 127 -7.41 -26.24 -6.70
C PHE A 127 -7.64 -27.48 -5.82
N SER A 128 -8.57 -27.44 -4.87
CA SER A 128 -8.90 -28.61 -4.04
C SER A 128 -10.12 -29.36 -4.60
N SER A 129 -9.86 -30.42 -5.37
CA SER A 129 -10.92 -31.23 -6.01
C SER A 129 -11.77 -32.03 -5.02
N ASP A 130 -11.21 -32.35 -3.85
CA ASP A 130 -11.72 -33.38 -2.94
C ASP A 130 -12.53 -32.81 -1.76
N ILE A 131 -12.85 -31.51 -1.81
CA ILE A 131 -13.69 -30.88 -0.78
C ILE A 131 -15.10 -31.44 -0.86
N ARG A 132 -15.44 -32.29 0.12
CA ARG A 132 -16.74 -32.98 0.25
C ARG A 132 -17.92 -32.00 0.34
N ARG A 133 -17.70 -30.78 0.85
CA ARG A 133 -18.72 -29.72 1.01
C ARG A 133 -18.31 -28.45 0.26
N LYS A 134 -18.46 -28.43 -1.06
CA LYS A 134 -18.10 -27.29 -1.92
C LYS A 134 -18.87 -25.99 -1.63
N TRP A 135 -19.97 -26.06 -0.89
CA TRP A 135 -20.75 -24.89 -0.48
C TRP A 135 -20.04 -24.04 0.58
N ILE A 136 -19.20 -24.64 1.43
CA ILE A 136 -18.46 -23.93 2.48
C ILE A 136 -17.49 -22.90 1.88
N PRO A 137 -16.55 -23.27 0.98
CA PRO A 137 -15.67 -22.29 0.37
C PRO A 137 -16.45 -21.25 -0.47
N ASN A 138 -17.56 -21.63 -1.12
CA ASN A 138 -18.40 -20.66 -1.82
C ASN A 138 -19.00 -19.60 -0.87
N LEU A 139 -19.49 -20.04 0.30
CA LEU A 139 -20.02 -19.14 1.32
C LEU A 139 -18.92 -18.24 1.89
N LEU A 140 -17.73 -18.78 2.16
CA LEU A 140 -16.58 -18.00 2.62
C LEU A 140 -16.15 -16.96 1.59
N ILE A 141 -16.06 -17.33 0.31
CA ILE A 141 -15.78 -16.39 -0.79
C ILE A 141 -16.81 -15.26 -0.79
N LEU A 142 -18.10 -15.58 -0.67
CA LEU A 142 -19.17 -14.57 -0.67
C LEU A 142 -19.06 -13.62 0.53
N ILE A 143 -18.89 -14.17 1.74
CA ILE A 143 -18.75 -13.37 2.97
C ILE A 143 -17.52 -12.47 2.88
N THR A 144 -16.39 -13.00 2.44
CA THR A 144 -15.15 -12.23 2.34
C THR A 144 -15.22 -11.18 1.23
N LEU A 145 -15.90 -11.44 0.12
CA LEU A 145 -16.13 -10.44 -0.93
C LEU A 145 -16.96 -9.26 -0.41
N ILE A 146 -18.02 -9.54 0.35
CA ILE A 146 -18.84 -8.52 1.00
C ILE A 146 -17.98 -7.76 2.01
N ALA A 147 -17.22 -8.47 2.86
CA ALA A 147 -16.35 -7.84 3.85
C ALA A 147 -15.28 -6.94 3.22
N TYR A 148 -14.64 -7.37 2.12
CA TYR A 148 -13.69 -6.57 1.36
C TYR A 148 -14.34 -5.30 0.83
N SER A 149 -15.47 -5.42 0.13
CA SER A 149 -16.17 -4.27 -0.47
C SER A 149 -16.65 -3.28 0.60
N THR A 150 -17.23 -3.79 1.69
CA THR A 150 -17.67 -2.98 2.83
C THR A 150 -16.48 -2.31 3.51
N SER A 151 -15.34 -3.00 3.65
CA SER A 151 -14.15 -2.41 4.26
C SER A 151 -13.63 -1.22 3.45
N LEU A 152 -13.59 -1.30 2.12
CA LEU A 152 -13.20 -0.17 1.27
C LEU A 152 -14.16 1.02 1.44
N TYR A 153 -15.46 0.76 1.51
CA TYR A 153 -16.46 1.82 1.72
C TYR A 153 -16.32 2.47 3.10
N VAL A 154 -16.25 1.67 4.16
CA VAL A 154 -16.20 2.16 5.55
C VAL A 154 -14.87 2.86 5.86
N LEU A 155 -13.77 2.35 5.32
CA LEU A 155 -12.45 2.96 5.51
C LEU A 155 -12.27 4.21 4.66
N TRP A 156 -13.17 4.57 3.73
CA TRP A 156 -13.04 5.78 2.93
C TRP A 156 -12.97 7.04 3.80
N GLU A 157 -13.80 7.09 4.83
CA GLU A 157 -13.87 8.19 5.81
C GLU A 157 -12.81 8.08 6.92
N ASP A 158 -12.03 7.00 6.95
CA ASP A 158 -11.00 6.81 7.97
C ASP A 158 -9.70 7.49 7.54
N TYR A 159 -9.37 8.66 8.07
CA TYR A 159 -8.13 9.35 7.71
C TYR A 159 -7.66 10.24 8.86
N ARG A 160 -6.39 10.62 8.81
CA ARG A 160 -5.88 11.69 9.66
C ARG A 160 -4.95 12.58 8.86
N GLY A 161 -4.83 13.83 9.27
CA GLY A 161 -3.94 14.75 8.59
C GLY A 161 -3.76 16.07 9.33
N ILE A 162 -2.83 16.85 8.82
CA ILE A 162 -2.49 18.18 9.31
C ILE A 162 -3.08 19.19 8.34
N HIS A 163 -4.00 20.02 8.81
CA HIS A 163 -4.64 21.06 8.02
C HIS A 163 -4.07 22.44 8.41
N ALA A 164 -3.84 23.30 7.42
CA ALA A 164 -3.29 24.63 7.64
C ALA A 164 -4.12 25.46 8.66
N ASP A 165 -5.43 25.55 8.44
CA ASP A 165 -6.32 26.35 9.31
C ASP A 165 -6.95 25.56 10.48
N ARG A 166 -7.36 24.30 10.26
CA ARG A 166 -8.14 23.53 11.24
C ARG A 166 -7.30 22.77 12.27
N GLY A 167 -5.98 22.78 12.14
CA GLY A 167 -5.09 22.00 12.99
C GLY A 167 -5.06 20.51 12.62
N LEU A 168 -5.01 19.66 13.63
CA LEU A 168 -4.99 18.21 13.43
C LEU A 168 -6.41 17.70 13.21
N VAL A 169 -6.65 17.08 12.07
CA VAL A 169 -7.96 16.48 11.74
C VAL A 169 -7.81 14.97 11.77
N THR A 170 -8.70 14.30 12.48
CA THR A 170 -8.81 12.84 12.48
C THR A 170 -10.26 12.48 12.24
N ASN A 171 -10.54 11.82 11.14
CA ASN A 171 -11.84 11.23 10.88
C ASN A 171 -11.73 9.71 11.02
N LYS A 172 -12.60 9.13 11.84
CA LYS A 172 -12.62 7.69 12.09
C LYS A 172 -13.65 7.04 11.20
N TRP A 173 -13.40 5.79 10.83
CA TRP A 173 -14.33 4.94 10.06
C TRP A 173 -15.78 4.90 10.59
N ASN A 174 -16.03 5.21 11.87
CA ASN A 174 -17.37 5.27 12.47
C ASN A 174 -18.05 6.65 12.33
N GLY A 175 -17.50 7.55 11.51
CA GLY A 175 -18.01 8.90 11.26
C GLY A 175 -17.73 9.89 12.39
N PHE A 176 -16.83 9.56 13.32
CA PHE A 176 -16.40 10.48 14.37
C PHE A 176 -15.22 11.32 13.86
N GLU A 177 -15.48 12.58 13.56
CA GLU A 177 -14.46 13.58 13.26
C GLU A 177 -14.01 14.29 14.55
N GLU A 178 -12.71 14.25 14.82
CA GLU A 178 -12.02 14.94 15.91
C GLU A 178 -11.07 15.96 15.27
N SER A 179 -11.28 17.25 15.52
CA SER A 179 -10.31 18.29 15.14
C SER A 179 -9.67 18.89 16.38
N ILE A 180 -8.34 18.88 16.45
CA ILE A 180 -7.58 19.62 17.46
C ILE A 180 -7.05 20.89 16.79
N PRO A 181 -7.65 22.06 17.06
CA PRO A 181 -7.20 23.30 16.46
C PRO A 181 -5.84 23.70 17.05
N TRP A 182 -5.12 24.56 16.32
CA TRP A 182 -3.76 24.96 16.69
C TRP A 182 -3.67 25.59 18.08
N GLU A 183 -4.71 26.28 18.56
CA GLU A 183 -4.69 26.89 19.91
C GLU A 183 -4.63 25.85 21.03
N ASN A 184 -5.02 24.60 20.74
CA ASN A 184 -4.98 23.50 21.70
C ASN A 184 -3.69 22.66 21.62
N VAL A 185 -2.79 22.99 20.69
CA VAL A 185 -1.48 22.35 20.56
C VAL A 185 -0.50 23.01 21.52
N SER A 186 0.14 22.22 22.38
CA SER A 186 1.04 22.71 23.42
C SER A 186 2.48 22.84 22.92
N ARG A 187 2.95 21.89 22.10
CA ARG A 187 4.27 21.90 21.46
C ARG A 187 4.34 20.95 20.28
N ILE A 188 5.30 21.21 19.39
CA ILE A 188 5.70 20.31 18.31
C ILE A 188 7.18 20.01 18.50
N TYR A 189 7.57 18.74 18.39
CA TYR A 189 8.98 18.40 18.36
C TYR A 189 9.33 17.35 17.31
N ILE A 190 10.56 17.45 16.80
CA ILE A 190 11.16 16.56 15.82
C ILE A 190 12.18 15.68 16.53
N ASP A 191 12.01 14.38 16.39
CA ASP A 191 12.88 13.37 16.98
C ASP A 191 13.55 12.52 15.89
N PRO A 192 14.80 12.82 15.51
CA PRO A 192 15.57 12.01 14.57
C PRO A 192 16.06 10.73 15.25
N TYR A 193 16.07 9.62 14.53
CA TYR A 193 16.53 8.33 15.03
C TYR A 193 17.09 7.46 13.90
N VAL A 194 18.01 6.56 14.21
CA VAL A 194 18.48 5.55 13.25
C VAL A 194 17.53 4.36 13.27
N HIS A 195 16.92 4.07 12.13
CA HIS A 195 16.26 2.80 11.90
C HIS A 195 17.32 1.76 11.55
N TYR A 196 17.44 0.71 12.36
CA TYR A 196 18.36 -0.38 12.08
C TYR A 196 17.66 -1.50 11.32
N ALA A 197 18.26 -1.89 10.20
CA ALA A 197 17.82 -3.02 9.41
C ALA A 197 17.63 -4.28 10.25
N SER A 198 16.48 -4.93 10.11
CA SER A 198 16.25 -6.24 10.70
C SER A 198 17.02 -7.32 9.94
N LEU A 199 17.77 -8.16 10.68
CA LEU A 199 18.45 -9.35 10.12
C LEU A 199 17.48 -10.35 9.45
N SER A 200 16.18 -10.29 9.78
CA SER A 200 15.16 -11.15 9.19
C SER A 200 14.63 -10.66 7.84
N ASN A 201 14.94 -9.42 7.44
CA ASN A 201 14.44 -8.82 6.22
C ASN A 201 15.58 -8.24 5.38
N THR A 202 15.90 -8.89 4.26
CA THR A 202 17.02 -8.50 3.40
C THR A 202 16.77 -7.22 2.59
N SER A 203 15.54 -6.72 2.55
CA SER A 203 15.20 -5.43 1.93
C SER A 203 15.04 -4.30 2.94
N ASP A 204 15.26 -4.58 4.22
CA ASP A 204 15.25 -3.56 5.27
C ASP A 204 16.66 -2.99 5.37
N GLU A 205 16.79 -1.70 5.14
CA GLU A 205 18.09 -1.02 5.11
C GLU A 205 18.23 -0.15 6.36
N THR A 206 19.46 -0.01 6.86
CA THR A 206 19.70 0.90 7.99
C THR A 206 19.73 2.32 7.45
N HIS A 207 18.92 3.20 8.03
CA HIS A 207 18.79 4.57 7.55
C HIS A 207 18.38 5.54 8.67
N ILE A 208 18.52 6.84 8.44
CA ILE A 208 18.05 7.91 9.32
C ILE A 208 16.58 8.19 9.04
N SER A 209 15.79 8.16 10.09
CA SER A 209 14.38 8.52 10.07
C SER A 209 14.13 9.65 11.07
N TRP A 210 12.95 10.25 11.02
CA TRP A 210 12.54 11.20 12.04
C TRP A 210 11.05 11.13 12.30
N THR A 211 10.67 11.40 13.55
CA THR A 211 9.27 11.49 13.97
C THR A 211 8.93 12.93 14.28
N MET A 212 7.81 13.41 13.76
CA MET A 212 7.16 14.62 14.25
C MET A 212 6.13 14.24 15.29
N VAL A 213 6.27 14.83 16.47
CA VAL A 213 5.32 14.66 17.57
C VAL A 213 4.62 15.97 17.83
N ILE A 214 3.30 15.94 17.74
CA ILE A 214 2.44 17.09 18.04
C ILE A 214 1.69 16.78 19.32
N GLU A 215 2.04 17.48 20.38
CA GLU A 215 1.40 17.32 21.68
C GLU A 215 0.24 18.29 21.82
N SER A 216 -0.90 17.78 22.25
CA SER A 216 -2.09 18.56 22.54
C SER A 216 -2.35 18.64 24.04
N SER A 217 -3.10 19.65 24.45
CA SER A 217 -3.63 19.77 25.83
C SER A 217 -4.60 18.64 26.21
N SER A 218 -5.06 17.83 25.24
CA SER A 218 -5.97 16.70 25.44
C SER A 218 -5.28 15.37 25.79
N ASN A 219 -3.98 15.38 26.12
CA ASN A 219 -3.17 14.20 26.50
C ASN A 219 -3.07 13.10 25.43
N LYS A 220 -3.27 13.44 24.15
CA LYS A 220 -3.03 12.51 23.03
C LYS A 220 -1.99 13.11 22.10
N ASP A 221 -0.79 12.53 22.15
CA ASP A 221 0.27 12.88 21.22
C ASP A 221 -0.05 12.28 19.85
N MET A 222 0.01 13.13 18.81
CA MET A 222 -0.06 12.66 17.43
C MET A 222 1.35 12.50 16.88
N LEU A 223 1.63 11.29 16.37
CA LEU A 223 2.93 10.90 15.84
C LEU A 223 2.82 10.72 14.32
N TYR A 224 3.68 11.44 13.60
CA TYR A 224 3.90 11.30 12.15
C TYR A 224 5.33 10.85 11.92
N ARG A 225 5.51 9.73 11.21
CA ARG A 225 6.83 9.12 11.00
C ARG A 225 7.28 9.35 9.56
N PHE A 226 8.48 9.87 9.42
CA PHE A 226 9.14 10.09 8.14
C PHE A 226 10.27 9.07 8.05
N GLN A 227 10.09 8.08 7.17
CA GLN A 227 10.99 6.94 7.09
C GLN A 227 12.35 7.34 6.51
N ASN A 228 12.39 8.21 5.51
CA ASN A 228 13.64 8.61 4.85
C ASN A 228 13.82 10.13 4.89
N LEU A 229 15.02 10.60 4.55
CA LEU A 229 15.23 12.00 4.19
C LEU A 229 14.71 12.24 2.77
N SER A 230 13.75 13.16 2.62
CA SER A 230 13.26 13.60 1.31
C SER A 230 12.98 15.11 1.30
N GLU A 231 13.14 15.73 0.14
CA GLU A 231 12.83 17.17 -0.02
C GLU A 231 11.35 17.47 0.26
N ASN A 232 10.46 16.53 -0.05
CA ASN A 232 9.03 16.66 0.23
C ASN A 232 8.76 16.67 1.74
N ASP A 233 9.36 15.75 2.49
CA ASP A 233 9.18 15.68 3.94
C ASP A 233 9.80 16.91 4.64
N LEU A 234 10.92 17.40 4.11
CA LEU A 234 11.52 18.66 4.55
C LEU A 234 10.58 19.86 4.28
N HIS A 235 9.93 19.90 3.11
CA HIS A 235 8.95 20.94 2.77
C HIS A 235 7.77 20.93 3.75
N ILE A 236 7.19 19.75 4.00
CA ILE A 236 6.11 19.54 4.97
C ILE A 236 6.55 20.00 6.37
N GLY A 237 7.74 19.59 6.81
CA GLY A 237 8.31 20.00 8.09
C GLY A 237 8.46 21.53 8.22
N ASN A 238 8.91 22.20 7.16
CA ASN A 238 9.05 23.65 7.13
C ASN A 238 7.68 24.37 7.15
N GLN A 239 6.68 23.86 6.43
CA GLN A 239 5.32 24.42 6.47
C GLN A 239 4.74 24.36 7.89
N ILE A 240 4.89 23.22 8.57
CA ILE A 240 4.43 23.03 9.94
C ILE A 240 5.19 23.93 10.92
N LYS A 241 6.50 24.13 10.69
CA LYS A 241 7.32 25.05 11.50
C LYS A 241 6.86 26.51 11.38
N GLU A 242 6.49 26.98 10.19
CA GLU A 242 5.91 28.33 10.04
C GLU A 242 4.53 28.43 10.70
N ILE A 243 3.66 27.42 10.56
CA ILE A 243 2.36 27.41 11.26
C ILE A 243 2.55 27.44 12.78
N ALA A 244 3.51 26.68 13.31
CA ALA A 244 3.82 26.68 14.73
C ALA A 244 4.23 28.09 15.19
N LYS A 245 5.07 28.76 14.41
CA LYS A 245 5.51 30.14 14.68
C LYS A 245 4.35 31.13 14.64
N ASP A 246 3.48 31.05 13.63
CA ASP A 246 2.31 31.94 13.49
C ASP A 246 1.31 31.78 14.65
N ASN A 247 1.21 30.57 15.20
CA ASN A 247 0.34 30.25 16.33
C ASN A 247 1.04 30.33 17.70
N ASN A 248 2.29 30.80 17.76
CA ASN A 248 3.12 30.85 18.99
C ASN A 248 3.29 29.48 19.70
N ILE A 249 3.28 28.40 18.92
CA ILE A 249 3.52 27.03 19.39
C ILE A 249 5.04 26.77 19.40
N PRO A 250 5.63 26.30 20.51
CA PRO A 250 7.03 25.88 20.56
C PRO A 250 7.32 24.77 19.54
N PHE A 251 8.26 25.00 18.63
CA PHE A 251 8.79 24.02 17.69
C PHE A 251 10.22 23.65 18.04
N ILE A 252 10.44 22.41 18.49
CA ILE A 252 11.73 21.93 19.01
C ILE A 252 12.29 20.86 18.09
N VAL A 253 13.58 20.95 17.75
CA VAL A 253 14.28 19.84 17.09
C VAL A 253 15.21 19.21 18.12
N ASN A 254 14.99 17.94 18.42
CA ASN A 254 15.84 17.21 19.35
C ASN A 254 17.25 17.07 18.76
N ARG A 255 18.25 17.17 19.63
CA ARG A 255 19.65 17.08 19.22
C ARG A 255 19.98 15.64 18.85
N MET A 256 20.45 15.46 17.62
CA MET A 256 20.94 14.17 17.15
C MET A 256 22.11 13.65 18.00
N THR A 257 22.12 12.35 18.26
CA THR A 257 23.27 11.63 18.79
C THR A 257 24.41 11.55 17.76
N GLU A 258 25.62 11.19 18.21
CA GLU A 258 26.77 11.04 17.30
C GLU A 258 26.56 9.94 16.25
N ASP A 259 25.74 8.92 16.54
CA ASP A 259 25.43 7.87 15.57
C ASP A 259 24.42 8.37 14.53
N GLU A 260 23.34 9.01 14.98
CA GLU A 260 22.35 9.66 14.10
C GLU A 260 23.00 10.68 13.16
N ARG A 261 23.93 11.51 13.68
CA ARG A 261 24.66 12.50 12.86
C ARG A 261 25.46 11.86 11.73
N LYS A 262 26.07 10.70 11.96
CA LYS A 262 26.83 9.98 10.93
C LYS A 262 25.92 9.43 9.85
N TRP A 263 24.82 8.80 10.24
CA TRP A 263 23.82 8.29 9.29
C TRP A 263 23.16 9.41 8.50
N TYR A 264 22.81 10.50 9.16
CA TYR A 264 22.27 11.71 8.55
C TYR A 264 23.18 12.28 7.46
N GLU A 265 24.45 12.55 7.77
CA GLU A 265 25.41 13.08 6.78
C GLU A 265 25.65 12.09 5.64
N PHE A 266 25.77 10.80 5.96
CA PHE A 266 25.96 9.74 4.97
C PHE A 266 24.81 9.70 3.95
N GLU A 267 23.56 9.77 4.42
CA GLU A 267 22.39 9.73 3.53
C GLU A 267 22.21 11.00 2.71
N LEU A 268 22.47 12.17 3.30
CA LEU A 268 22.46 13.42 2.53
C LEU A 268 23.44 13.37 1.35
N ASP A 269 24.63 12.77 1.56
CA ASP A 269 25.61 12.56 0.49
C ASP A 269 25.19 11.49 -0.52
N LEU A 270 24.65 10.37 -0.02
CA LEU A 270 24.23 9.24 -0.85
C LEU A 270 23.11 9.64 -1.82
N GLU A 271 22.08 10.31 -1.29
CA GLU A 271 20.90 10.76 -2.04
C GLU A 271 21.13 12.12 -2.74
N LYS A 272 22.28 12.76 -2.51
CA LYS A 272 22.64 14.09 -3.06
C LYS A 272 21.62 15.19 -2.71
N LEU A 273 21.09 15.13 -1.50
CA LEU A 273 20.10 16.07 -0.99
C LEU A 273 20.72 17.44 -0.67
N PRO A 274 19.94 18.53 -0.69
CA PRO A 274 20.43 19.88 -0.41
C PRO A 274 20.83 20.05 1.06
N LYS A 275 22.09 19.71 1.38
CA LYS A 275 22.62 19.73 2.76
C LYS A 275 22.29 21.00 3.53
N THR A 276 22.41 22.17 2.90
CA THR A 276 22.17 23.45 3.56
C THR A 276 20.75 23.54 4.14
N ASP A 277 19.72 23.18 3.37
CA ASP A 277 18.34 23.30 3.82
C ASP A 277 18.01 22.30 4.92
N PHE A 278 18.51 21.07 4.77
CA PHE A 278 18.42 20.03 5.79
C PHE A 278 19.14 20.42 7.09
N HIS A 279 20.36 20.97 7.01
CA HIS A 279 21.14 21.38 8.17
C HIS A 279 20.43 22.53 8.92
N VAL A 280 19.83 23.46 8.17
CA VAL A 280 19.04 24.56 8.75
C VAL A 280 17.81 24.03 9.47
N PHE A 281 17.07 23.09 8.88
CA PHE A 281 15.89 22.51 9.50
C PHE A 281 16.24 21.73 10.77
N PHE A 282 17.19 20.79 10.68
CA PHE A 282 17.61 19.95 11.79
C PHE A 282 18.51 20.65 12.82
N GLN A 283 18.79 21.94 12.63
CA GLN A 283 19.67 22.75 13.48
C GLN A 283 21.06 22.10 13.65
N PHE A 284 21.56 21.51 12.57
CA PHE A 284 22.82 20.81 12.53
C PHE A 284 23.97 21.82 12.70
N LYS A 285 24.69 21.69 13.82
CA LYS A 285 25.86 22.50 14.21
C LYS A 285 27.02 21.60 14.59
#